data_AF-A0A2V3WDA6-F1
#
_entry.id   AF-A0A2V3WDA6-F1
#
_cell.length_a   1.000
_cell.length_b   1.000
_cell.length_c   1.000
_cell.angle_alpha   90.00
_cell.angle_beta   90.00
_cell.angle_gamma   90.00
#
_symmetry.space_group_name_H-M   'P 1'
#
loop_
_entity.id
_entity.type
_entity.pdbx_description
1 polymer ?
#
loop_
_entity_poly.entity_id
_entity_poly.type
_entity_poly.pdbx_seq_one_letter_code
_entity_poly.pdbx_strand_id
1 'polypeptide(L)' 'MSEKLNLTYTPEMEKAMHQSHGMNFSEYEMNIEKRLEVEKKREQSHRRGLEAAKEMDHDIHR' A
#
# COMPACT_ATOMS: atom_id res chain seq x y z
N MET A 1 22.44 10.40 3.97
CA MET A 1 22.00 10.31 2.56
C MET A 1 20.76 9.44 2.55
N SER A 2 19.64 9.92 2.00
CA SER A 2 18.42 9.09 1.89
C SER A 2 18.68 8.01 0.84
N GLU A 3 18.63 6.74 1.23
CA GLU A 3 18.75 5.62 0.27
C GLU A 3 17.54 5.65 -0.66
N LYS A 4 17.80 5.97 -1.93
CA LYS A 4 16.80 5.89 -2.98
C LYS A 4 16.57 4.42 -3.31
N LEU A 5 15.35 3.94 -3.09
CA LEU A 5 14.93 2.63 -3.60
C LEU A 5 14.90 2.74 -5.13
N ASN A 6 15.64 1.92 -5.87
CA ASN A 6 15.59 1.92 -7.34
C ASN A 6 14.36 1.13 -7.81
N LEU A 7 13.15 1.68 -7.65
CA LEU A 7 11.93 0.97 -8.02
C LEU A 7 11.67 1.09 -9.52
N THR A 8 11.22 0.00 -10.11
CA THR A 8 10.68 -0.02 -11.47
C THR A 8 9.16 -0.09 -11.40
N TYR A 9 8.47 0.86 -12.01
CA TYR A 9 7.02 0.95 -12.00
C TYR A 9 6.50 1.36 -13.37
N THR A 10 5.26 0.97 -13.69
CA THR A 10 4.61 1.35 -14.95
C THR A 10 3.89 2.70 -14.81
N PRO A 11 3.56 3.38 -15.93
CA PRO A 11 2.76 4.61 -15.90
C PRO A 11 1.41 4.45 -15.18
N GLU A 12 0.79 3.28 -15.29
CA GLU A 12 -0.47 2.95 -14.63
C GLU A 12 -0.29 2.83 -13.11
N MET A 13 0.84 2.25 -12.67
CA MET A 13 1.17 2.20 -11.25
C MET A 13 1.40 3.59 -10.68
N GLU A 14 2.13 4.46 -11.39
CA GLU A 14 2.35 5.86 -11.01
C GLU A 14 1.02 6.62 -10.88
N LYS A 15 0.13 6.43 -11.86
CA LYS A 15 -1.22 7.00 -11.82
C LYS A 15 -2.02 6.50 -10.62
N ALA A 16 -2.00 5.20 -10.33
CA ALA A 16 -2.68 4.61 -9.18
C ALA A 16 -2.10 5.15 -7.86
N MET A 17 -0.77 5.27 -7.76
CA MET A 17 -0.08 5.82 -6.59
C MET A 17 -0.53 7.26 -6.31
N HIS A 18 -0.58 8.09 -7.35
CA HIS A 18 -1.05 9.46 -7.24
C HIS A 18 -2.54 9.54 -6.86
N GLN A 19 -3.38 8.66 -7.41
CA GLN A 19 -4.81 8.63 -7.09
C GLN A 19 -5.11 8.15 -5.67
N SER A 20 -4.41 7.12 -5.19
CA SER A 20 -4.67 6.52 -3.88
C SER A 20 -3.95 7.24 -2.73
N HIS A 21 -2.77 7.79 -2.99
CA HIS A 21 -1.89 8.34 -1.94
C HIS A 21 -1.53 9.81 -2.15
N GLY A 22 -1.93 10.43 -3.27
CA GLY A 22 -1.67 11.85 -3.54
C GLY A 22 -0.20 12.17 -3.83
N MET A 23 0.60 11.15 -4.18
CA MET A 23 2.02 11.31 -4.44
C MET A 23 2.51 10.33 -5.52
N ASN A 24 3.67 10.63 -6.08
CA ASN A 24 4.35 9.79 -7.05
C ASN A 24 5.36 8.84 -6.38
N PHE A 25 5.90 7.91 -7.17
CA PHE A 25 6.92 6.97 -6.68
C PHE A 25 8.25 7.65 -6.38
N SER A 26 8.63 8.73 -7.07
CA SER A 26 9.87 9.44 -6.78
C SER A 26 9.86 10.08 -5.38
N GLU A 27 8.72 10.64 -4.96
CA GLU A 27 8.51 11.12 -3.59
C GLU A 27 8.47 9.99 -2.56
N TYR A 28 7.84 8.87 -2.90
CA TYR A 28 7.83 7.68 -2.08
C TYR A 28 9.26 7.16 -1.85
N GLU A 29 10.08 7.02 -2.90
CA GLU A 29 11.44 6.50 -2.80
C GLU A 29 12.34 7.34 -1.89
N MET A 30 12.20 8.67 -1.94
CA MET A 30 13.10 9.60 -1.26
C MET A 30 12.71 9.92 0.19
N ASN A 31 11.42 9.79 0.55
CA ASN A 31 10.91 10.18 1.86
C ASN A 31 10.39 8.98 2.66
N ILE A 32 11.14 8.61 3.71
CA ILE A 32 10.82 7.48 4.58
C ILE A 32 9.52 7.66 5.37
N GLU A 33 9.16 8.90 5.74
CA GLU A 33 7.94 9.18 6.49
C GLU A 33 6.70 8.95 5.61
N LYS A 34 6.73 9.46 4.37
CA LYS A 34 5.70 9.20 3.36
C LYS A 34 5.56 7.71 3.07
N ARG A 35 6.68 6.99 2.97
CA ARG A 35 6.70 5.53 2.83
C ARG A 35 5.99 4.83 4.00
N LEU A 36 6.38 5.18 5.22
CA LEU A 36 5.80 4.58 6.42
C LEU A 36 4.29 4.83 6.52
N GLU A 37 3.81 5.99 6.08
CA GLU A 37 2.38 6.27 6.04
C GLU A 37 1.63 5.33 5.08
N VAL A 38 2.16 5.13 3.87
CA VAL A 38 1.59 4.22 2.88
C VAL A 38 1.61 2.79 3.40
N GLU A 39 2.73 2.31 3.93
CA GLU A 39 2.84 0.93 4.41
C GLU A 39 1.93 0.67 5.62
N LYS A 40 1.74 1.64 6.51
CA LYS A 40 0.75 1.52 7.60
C LYS A 40 -0.67 1.37 7.07
N LYS A 41 -1.04 2.15 6.05
CA LYS A 41 -2.37 2.06 5.40
C LYS A 41 -2.55 0.71 4.69
N ARG A 42 -1.51 0.24 3.98
CA ARG A 42 -1.50 -1.08 3.32
C ARG A 42 -1.71 -2.21 4.32
N GLU A 43 -0.96 -2.19 5.41
CA GLU A 43 -1.06 -3.17 6.49
C GLU A 43 -2.46 -3.17 7.14
N GLN A 44 -3.03 -1.99 7.41
CA GLN A 44 -4.38 -1.90 7.95
C GLN A 44 -5.43 -2.46 6.99
N SER A 45 -5.32 -2.18 5.69
CA SER A 45 -6.21 -2.71 4.66
C SER A 45 -6.13 -4.23 4.58
N HIS A 46 -4.90 -4.78 4.59
CA HIS A 46 -4.66 -6.21 4.56
C HIS A 46 -5.29 -6.92 5.78
N ARG A 47 -5.09 -6.40 7.00
CA ARG A 47 -5.71 -6.97 8.20
C ARG A 47 -7.23 -6.98 8.14
N ARG A 48 -7.85 -5.88 7.70
CA ARG A 48 -9.31 -5.82 7.52
C ARG A 48 -9.81 -6.84 6.50
N GLY A 49 -9.07 -7.03 5.40
CA GLY A 49 -9.37 -8.03 4.40
C GLY A 49 -9.31 -9.46 4.96
N LEU A 50 -8.29 -9.76 5.76
CA LEU A 50 -8.16 -11.05 6.43
C LEU A 50 -9.29 -11.31 7.44
N GLU A 51 -9.67 -10.30 8.22
CA GLU A 51 -10.79 -10.38 9.17
C GLU A 51 -12.10 -10.70 8.43
N ALA A 52 -12.40 -9.96 7.35
CA ALA A 52 -13.60 -10.19 6.55
C ALA A 52 -13.60 -11.58 5.89
N ALA A 53 -12.47 -12.03 5.35
CA ALA A 53 -12.35 -13.36 4.75
C ALA A 53 -12.57 -14.47 5.79
N LYS A 54 -12.07 -14.29 7.02
CA LYS A 54 -12.27 -15.23 8.12
C LYS A 54 -13.73 -15.29 8.57
N GLU A 55 -14.41 -14.15 8.62
CA GLU A 55 -15.85 -14.09 8.94
C GLU A 55 -16.68 -14.86 7.90
N MET A 56 -16.41 -14.63 6.61
CA MET A 56 -17.08 -15.37 5.51
C MET A 56 -16.83 -16.88 5.58
N ASP A 57 -15.59 -17.30 5.87
CA ASP A 57 -15.24 -18.72 6.00
C ASP A 57 -15.99 -19.39 7.15
N HIS A 58 -16.12 -18.71 8.29
CA HIS A 58 -16.90 -19.19 9.43
C HIS A 58 -18.39 -19.37 9.08
N ASP A 59 -18.97 -18.43 8.33
CA ASP A 59 -20.37 -18.49 7.93
C ASP A 59 -20.68 -19.61 6.93
N ILE A 60 -19.73 -19.97 6.07
CA ILE A 60 -19.87 -21.10 5.13
C ILE A 60 -19.83 -22.45 5.84
N HIS A 61 -19.01 -22.57 6.89
CA HIS A 61 -18.83 -23.81 7.65
C HIS A 61 -19.88 -24.02 8.76
N ARG A 62 -20.94 -23.21 8.81
CA ARG A 62 -22.04 -23.27 9.78
C ARG A 62 -23.25 -24.09 9.30
#